data_AF-A0A1R1XTV4-F1
#
_entry.id   AF-A0A1R1XTV4-F1
#
_cell.length_a   1.000
_cell.length_b   1.000
_cell.length_c   1.000
_cell.angle_alpha   90.00
_cell.angle_beta   90.00
_cell.angle_gamma   90.00
#
_symmetry.space_group_name_H-M   'P 1'
#
loop_
_entity.id
_entity.type
_entity.pdbx_description
1 polymer ?
#
loop_
_entity_poly.entity_id
_entity_poly.type
_entity_poly.pdbx_seq_one_letter_code
_entity_poly.pdbx_strand_id
1 'polypeptide(L)'
;MSEAQCHPIETVIDQSTRLVAKVGKSAAMERIPEELGITSVFLRASTACERAYIKWPASKTRIEDLIKYPIKVQKSTWVTGGSRWIKRYCKTDAAGQTVILLANRKIKNEK
;
A
#
# COMPACT_ATOMS: atom_id res chain seq x y z
N MET A 1 -0.73 6.83 -0.69
CA MET A 1 -2.00 6.12 -0.54
C MET A 1 -2.01 5.67 0.88
N SER A 2 -2.79 6.36 1.70
CA SER A 2 -2.99 5.94 3.07
C SER A 2 -3.96 4.77 3.10
N GLU A 3 -3.90 4.00 4.18
CA GLU A 3 -4.85 2.94 4.50
C GLU A 3 -6.30 3.48 4.44
N ALA A 4 -6.53 4.66 5.03
CA ALA A 4 -7.83 5.36 4.99
C ALA A 4 -8.32 5.71 3.57
N GLN A 5 -7.42 5.99 2.63
CA GLN A 5 -7.81 6.22 1.23
C GLN A 5 -8.14 4.92 0.50
N CYS A 6 -7.57 3.79 0.92
CA CYS A 6 -7.81 2.48 0.31
C CYS A 6 -9.05 1.80 0.89
N HIS A 7 -9.41 2.13 2.13
CA HIS A 7 -10.48 1.49 2.88
C HIS A 7 -11.82 1.40 2.13
N PRO A 8 -12.33 2.43 1.42
CA PRO A 8 -13.60 2.31 0.69
C PRO A 8 -13.55 1.23 -0.40
N ILE A 9 -12.41 1.10 -1.09
CA ILE A 9 -12.21 0.12 -2.15
C ILE A 9 -12.07 -1.28 -1.55
N GLU A 10 -11.30 -1.39 -0.46
CA GLU A 10 -11.12 -2.64 0.28
C GLU A 10 -12.44 -3.18 0.82
N THR A 11 -13.30 -2.31 1.35
CA THR A 11 -14.65 -2.67 1.82
C THR A 11 -15.51 -3.27 0.71
N VAL A 12 -15.48 -2.69 -0.50
CA VAL A 12 -16.25 -3.19 -1.64
C VAL A 12 -15.74 -4.57 -2.09
N ILE A 13 -14.43 -4.77 -2.06
CA ILE A 13 -13.82 -6.06 -2.38
C ILE A 13 -14.21 -7.11 -1.35
N ASP A 14 -14.17 -6.78 -0.06
CA ASP A 14 -14.53 -7.70 1.02
C ASP A 14 -16.01 -8.12 0.93
N GLN A 15 -16.90 -7.16 0.66
CA GLN A 15 -18.32 -7.43 0.45
C GLN A 15 -18.55 -8.36 -0.76
N SER A 16 -17.87 -8.09 -1.87
CA SER A 16 -17.98 -8.89 -3.10
C SER A 16 -17.45 -10.31 -2.88
N THR A 17 -16.30 -10.43 -2.20
CA THR A 17 -15.65 -11.69 -1.88
C THR A 17 -16.54 -12.55 -0.97
N ARG A 18 -17.19 -11.93 0.03
CA ARG A 18 -18.16 -12.61 0.89
C ARG A 18 -19.34 -13.17 0.10
N LEU A 19 -19.88 -12.40 -0.85
CA LEU A 19 -20.98 -12.84 -1.70
C LEU A 19 -20.58 -14.04 -2.57
N VAL A 20 -19.40 -13.99 -3.19
CA VAL A 20 -18.88 -15.07 -4.05
C VAL A 20 -18.63 -16.35 -3.24
N ALA A 21 -18.04 -16.23 -2.06
CA ALA A 21 -17.75 -17.37 -1.19
C ALA A 21 -18.99 -17.92 -0.47
N LYS A 22 -20.17 -17.27 -0.61
CA LYS A 22 -21.44 -17.63 0.04
C LYS A 22 -21.33 -17.79 1.55
N VAL A 23 -20.52 -16.95 2.20
CA VAL A 23 -20.26 -17.07 3.64
C VAL A 23 -21.09 -16.07 4.44
N GLY A 24 -21.61 -16.53 5.60
CA GLY A 24 -22.41 -15.71 6.50
C GLY A 24 -21.65 -14.53 7.13
N LYS A 25 -22.37 -13.62 7.80
CA LYS A 25 -21.81 -12.43 8.45
C LYS A 25 -20.75 -12.73 9.52
N SER A 26 -20.83 -13.91 10.14
CA SER A 26 -19.95 -14.39 11.22
C SER A 26 -18.56 -14.82 10.77
N ALA A 27 -18.31 -14.97 9.47
CA ALA A 27 -16.99 -15.37 9.01
C ALA A 27 -15.95 -14.26 9.13
N ALA A 28 -14.75 -14.69 9.55
CA ALA A 28 -13.59 -13.83 9.68
C ALA A 28 -13.17 -13.30 8.29
N MET A 29 -13.38 -12.00 8.08
CA MET A 29 -13.08 -11.35 6.80
C MET A 29 -11.60 -11.29 6.47
N GLU A 30 -10.71 -11.46 7.44
CA GLU A 30 -9.28 -11.52 7.18
C GLU A 30 -8.85 -12.86 6.54
N ARG A 31 -9.57 -13.96 6.82
CA ARG A 31 -9.20 -15.30 6.35
C ARG A 31 -9.64 -15.58 4.91
N ILE A 32 -10.83 -15.14 4.54
CA ILE A 32 -11.41 -15.40 3.21
C ILE A 32 -10.55 -14.87 2.06
N PRO A 33 -10.10 -13.60 2.04
CA PRO A 33 -9.22 -13.10 0.99
C PRO A 33 -7.84 -13.76 1.04
N GLU A 34 -7.35 -14.17 2.21
CA GLU A 34 -6.08 -14.90 2.37
C GLU A 34 -6.16 -16.30 1.74
N GLU A 35 -7.23 -17.05 1.99
CA GLU A 35 -7.51 -18.35 1.36
C GLU A 35 -7.71 -18.25 -0.16
N LEU A 36 -8.33 -17.15 -0.61
CA LEU A 36 -8.55 -16.88 -2.04
C LEU A 36 -7.31 -16.28 -2.73
N GLY A 37 -6.21 -16.03 -2.00
CA GLY A 37 -5.00 -15.40 -2.55
C GLY A 37 -5.20 -13.94 -2.99
N ILE A 38 -6.26 -13.29 -2.51
CA ILE A 38 -6.58 -11.89 -2.79
C ILE A 38 -5.73 -11.02 -1.86
N THR A 39 -4.74 -10.39 -2.44
CA THR A 39 -3.89 -9.43 -1.72
C THR A 39 -4.62 -8.09 -1.52
N SER A 40 -4.54 -7.56 -0.29
CA SER A 40 -5.10 -6.25 0.08
C SER A 40 -4.73 -5.14 -0.92
N VAL A 41 -5.69 -4.26 -1.19
CA VAL A 41 -5.50 -3.10 -2.06
C VAL A 41 -4.42 -2.19 -1.50
N PHE A 42 -4.42 -1.98 -0.17
CA PHE A 42 -3.43 -1.16 0.48
C PHE A 42 -2.01 -1.73 0.30
N LEU A 43 -1.86 -3.05 0.42
CA LEU A 43 -0.59 -3.74 0.19
C LEU A 43 -0.12 -3.58 -1.26
N ARG A 44 -1.01 -3.84 -2.24
CA ARG A 44 -0.69 -3.72 -3.67
C ARG A 44 -0.28 -2.30 -4.04
N ALA A 45 -1.05 -1.33 -3.59
CA ALA A 45 -0.77 0.07 -3.85
C ALA A 45 0.56 0.49 -3.23
N SER A 46 0.78 0.20 -1.96
CA SER A 46 2.03 0.58 -1.27
C SER A 46 3.26 -0.06 -1.92
N THR A 47 3.14 -1.31 -2.38
CA THR A 47 4.22 -1.99 -3.12
C THR A 47 4.46 -1.37 -4.50
N ALA A 48 3.40 -1.04 -5.26
CA ALA A 48 3.54 -0.35 -6.54
C ALA A 48 4.21 1.03 -6.38
N CYS A 49 3.91 1.67 -5.27
CA CYS A 49 4.41 2.98 -4.89
C CYS A 49 5.90 2.96 -4.50
N GLU A 50 6.34 1.97 -3.74
CA GLU A 50 7.76 1.71 -3.48
C GLU A 50 8.53 1.45 -4.79
N ARG A 51 8.00 0.58 -5.66
CA ARG A 51 8.61 0.29 -6.96
C ARG A 51 8.73 1.53 -7.83
N ALA A 52 7.69 2.37 -7.84
CA ALA A 52 7.72 3.65 -8.53
C ALA A 52 8.86 4.52 -7.98
N TYR A 53 8.95 4.69 -6.65
CA TYR A 53 9.97 5.54 -6.04
C TYR A 53 11.40 5.05 -6.31
N ILE A 54 11.63 3.75 -6.41
CA ILE A 54 12.93 3.16 -6.77
C ILE A 54 13.24 3.35 -8.26
N LYS A 55 12.24 3.21 -9.14
CA LYS A 55 12.43 3.23 -10.60
C LYS A 55 12.57 4.65 -11.17
N TRP A 56 11.70 5.57 -10.76
CA TRP A 56 11.56 6.88 -11.40
C TRP A 56 12.77 7.83 -11.25
N PRO A 57 13.61 7.76 -10.20
CA PRO A 57 14.85 8.55 -10.12
C PRO A 57 15.84 8.26 -11.25
N ALA A 58 15.79 7.06 -11.84
CA ALA A 58 16.64 6.70 -12.98
C ALA A 58 16.02 7.08 -14.34
N SER A 59 14.83 7.70 -14.35
CA SER A 59 14.12 8.05 -15.58
C SER A 59 14.46 9.48 -16.03
N LYS A 60 14.80 9.68 -17.31
CA LYS A 60 15.02 11.03 -17.88
C LYS A 60 13.71 11.80 -18.12
N THR A 61 12.81 11.82 -17.14
CA THR A 61 11.48 12.46 -17.25
C THR A 61 11.33 13.54 -16.20
N ARG A 62 10.36 14.46 -16.38
CA ARG A 62 10.00 15.47 -15.37
C ARG A 62 9.66 14.88 -13.99
N ILE A 63 9.41 13.57 -13.89
CA ILE A 63 9.16 12.86 -12.64
C ILE A 63 10.44 12.77 -11.79
N GLU A 64 11.62 12.64 -12.40
CA GLU A 64 12.91 12.69 -11.69
C GLU A 64 13.07 14.04 -10.97
N ASP A 65 12.84 15.14 -11.70
CA ASP A 65 12.89 16.48 -11.14
C ASP A 65 11.91 16.67 -9.99
N LEU A 66 10.71 16.09 -10.08
CA LEU A 66 9.70 16.15 -9.01
C LEU A 66 10.08 15.35 -7.76
N ILE A 67 10.85 14.26 -7.90
CA ILE A 67 11.36 13.48 -6.78
C ILE A 67 12.52 14.25 -6.11
N LYS A 68 13.40 14.84 -6.91
CA LYS A 68 14.59 15.58 -6.46
C LYS A 68 14.22 16.93 -5.84
N TYR A 69 13.22 17.60 -6.40
CA TYR A 69 12.72 18.91 -6.00
C TYR A 69 11.20 18.84 -5.69
N PRO A 70 10.81 18.26 -4.54
CA PRO A 70 9.41 18.10 -4.19
C PRO A 70 8.73 19.46 -4.00
N ILE A 71 7.54 19.61 -4.59
CA ILE A 71 6.71 20.82 -4.47
C ILE A 71 6.26 20.97 -3.01
N LYS A 72 6.59 22.11 -2.40
CA LYS A 72 6.35 22.39 -0.96
C LYS A 72 4.92 22.82 -0.62
N VAL A 73 4.02 22.94 -1.60
CA VAL A 73 2.65 23.46 -1.39
C VAL A 73 1.73 22.45 -0.69
N GLN A 74 0.81 22.99 0.11
CA GLN A 74 -0.09 22.37 1.11
C GLN A 74 -0.88 21.11 0.71
N LYS A 75 -0.92 20.73 -0.57
CA LYS A 75 -1.49 19.44 -0.99
C LYS A 75 -0.36 18.44 -1.16
N SER A 76 -0.30 17.46 -0.25
CA SER A 76 0.66 16.36 -0.35
C SER A 76 0.51 15.68 -1.71
N THR A 77 1.51 15.85 -2.58
CA THR A 77 1.58 15.07 -3.81
C THR A 77 1.84 13.60 -3.47
N TRP A 78 1.44 12.69 -4.35
CA TRP A 78 1.76 11.27 -4.21
C TRP A 78 3.26 11.05 -3.96
N VAL A 79 4.14 11.82 -4.61
CA VAL A 79 5.61 11.78 -4.45
C VAL A 79 6.03 12.17 -3.03
N THR A 80 5.57 13.31 -2.52
CA THR A 80 5.91 13.77 -1.16
C THR A 80 5.30 12.89 -0.06
N GLY A 81 4.13 12.29 -0.32
CA GLY A 81 3.49 11.32 0.57
C GLY A 81 4.25 9.98 0.60
N GLY A 82 4.60 9.46 -0.56
CA GLY A 82 5.37 8.22 -0.72
C GLY A 82 6.76 8.32 -0.11
N SER A 83 7.49 9.40 -0.40
CA SER A 83 8.83 9.64 0.16
C SER A 83 8.81 9.68 1.70
N ARG A 84 7.83 10.38 2.31
CA ARG A 84 7.68 10.40 3.78
C ARG A 84 7.35 9.03 4.35
N TRP A 85 6.50 8.26 3.68
CA TRP A 85 6.12 6.93 4.13
C TRP A 85 7.31 5.96 4.05
N ILE A 86 8.00 5.92 2.91
CA ILE A 86 9.21 5.11 2.72
C ILE A 86 10.26 5.49 3.76
N LYS A 87 10.57 6.78 3.94
CA LYS A 87 11.54 7.23 4.96
C LYS A 87 11.15 6.85 6.39
N ARG A 88 9.84 6.83 6.70
CA ARG A 88 9.35 6.51 8.05
C ARG A 88 9.41 5.01 8.33
N TYR A 89 9.22 4.17 7.32
CA TYR A 89 8.96 2.75 7.54
C TYR A 89 9.90 1.79 6.82
N CYS A 90 10.43 2.14 5.64
CA CYS A 90 11.44 1.35 4.94
C CYS A 90 12.83 1.75 5.46
N LYS A 91 13.58 0.80 6.03
CA LYS A 91 14.94 1.05 6.58
C LYS A 91 16.01 1.17 5.50
N THR A 92 15.73 0.65 4.31
CA THR A 92 16.63 0.60 3.16
C THR A 92 15.81 0.86 1.88
N ASP A 93 16.41 1.52 0.88
CA ASP A 93 15.79 1.78 -0.43
C ASP A 93 15.80 0.54 -1.35
N ALA A 94 15.73 -0.65 -0.76
CA ALA A 94 15.70 -1.92 -1.48
C ALA A 94 14.25 -2.31 -1.79
N ALA A 95 14.01 -2.91 -2.95
CA ALA A 95 12.67 -3.35 -3.34
C ALA A 95 12.13 -4.44 -2.40
N GLY A 96 10.84 -4.36 -2.06
CA GLY A 96 10.12 -5.39 -1.30
C GLY A 96 10.08 -5.12 0.21
N GLN A 97 10.63 -4.01 0.68
CA GLN A 97 10.60 -3.60 2.09
C GLN A 97 9.17 -3.34 2.57
N THR A 98 8.30 -2.82 1.71
CA THR A 98 6.90 -2.56 2.04
C THR A 98 6.14 -3.83 2.43
N VAL A 99 6.38 -4.92 1.71
CA VAL A 99 5.71 -6.21 1.97
C VAL A 99 6.15 -6.76 3.33
N ILE A 100 7.46 -6.75 3.59
CA ILE A 100 8.04 -7.22 4.86
C ILE A 100 7.53 -6.38 6.04
N LEU A 101 7.52 -5.05 5.89
CA LEU A 101 7.03 -4.13 6.90
C LEU A 101 5.55 -4.37 7.23
N LEU A 102 4.69 -4.46 6.21
CA LEU A 102 3.26 -4.60 6.43
C LEU A 102 2.91 -5.96 7.04
N ALA A 103 3.63 -7.02 6.66
CA ALA A 103 3.54 -8.33 7.33
C ALA A 103 3.90 -8.23 8.82
N ASN A 104 5.02 -7.58 9.16
CA ASN A 104 5.44 -7.38 10.55
C ASN A 104 4.43 -6.53 11.36
N ARG A 105 3.78 -5.55 10.71
CA ARG A 105 2.74 -4.73 11.35
C ARG A 105 1.48 -5.54 11.64
N LYS A 106 1.06 -6.44 10.73
CA LYS A 106 -0.06 -7.36 10.94
C LYS A 106 0.20 -8.25 12.16
N ILE A 107 1.37 -8.90 12.21
CA ILE A 107 1.79 -9.77 13.33
C ILE A 107 1.81 -9.01 14.67
N LYS A 108 2.23 -7.75 14.68
CA LYS A 108 2.27 -6.94 15.91
C LYS A 108 0.87 -6.59 16.42
N ASN A 109 -0.09 -6.36 15.53
CA ASN A 109 -1.44 -5.95 15.90
C ASN A 109 -2.33 -7.13 16.31
N GLU A 110 -1.96 -8.36 15.94
CA GLU A 110 -2.63 -9.60 16.35
C GLU A 110 -2.18 -10.12 17.73
N LYS A 111 -1.15 -9.52 18.34
CA LYS A 111 -0.71 -9.77 19.72
C LYS A 111 -1.31 -8.73 20.68
#